data_AF-A0A6A9QNW1-F1
#
_entry.id   AF-A0A6A9QNW1-F1
#
_cell.length_a   1.000
_cell.length_b   1.000
_cell.length_c   1.000
_cell.angle_alpha   90.00
_cell.angle_beta   90.00
_cell.angle_gamma   90.00
#
_symmetry.space_group_name_H-M   'P 1'
#
loop_
_entity.id
_entity.type
_entity.pdbx_description
1 polymer ?
#
loop_
_entity_poly.entity_id
_entity_poly.type
_entity_poly.pdbx_seq_one_letter_code
_entity_poly.pdbx_strand_id
1 'polypeptide(L)'
;MNSEEAHCNKKSKPIKASPSLRVLGYAMPIVSIISLTATFLYFVSLYPKALSIAFNQSFKPINFNDLPIFLIFLTSNIHATQIISWPDIMRFGKSFKHMLVGQVGLPIFYTLVVAYGAIMSAITKVVTNSVTYDPSLLVVRFITEPLIAILILLAYSFTMLNTNIFSNVVPPVYDLNNTFPSKLSWYKGTIIVTLLGIMIGAWSLYLKGAYVYFST
;
A
#
# COMPACT_ATOMS: atom_id res chain seq x y z
N MET A 1 6.83 -41.23 27.40
CA MET A 1 6.99 -39.81 27.00
C MET A 1 8.48 -39.53 27.02
N ASN A 2 9.09 -39.60 25.84
CA ASN A 2 10.55 -39.65 25.69
C ASN A 2 11.17 -38.27 25.95
N SER A 3 12.36 -38.29 26.55
CA SER A 3 13.21 -37.16 26.90
C SER A 3 13.62 -36.25 25.73
N GLU A 4 13.25 -36.59 24.49
CA GLU A 4 13.47 -35.77 23.29
C GLU A 4 12.48 -34.60 23.16
N GLU A 5 11.26 -34.70 23.70
CA GLU A 5 10.30 -33.59 23.68
C GLU A 5 10.69 -32.44 24.62
N ALA A 6 11.53 -32.72 25.64
CA ALA A 6 11.98 -31.73 26.61
C ALA A 6 13.04 -30.75 26.04
N HIS A 7 13.75 -31.13 24.96
CA HIS A 7 14.70 -30.24 24.29
C HIS A 7 14.04 -29.27 23.30
N CYS A 8 12.81 -29.56 22.86
CA CYS A 8 12.04 -28.75 21.93
C CYS A 8 11.28 -27.59 22.61
N ASN A 9 11.63 -27.21 23.85
CA ASN A 9 10.79 -26.33 24.66
C ASN A 9 11.53 -25.19 25.40
N LYS A 10 12.43 -24.45 24.73
CA LYS A 10 13.03 -23.23 25.35
C LYS A 10 13.14 -21.96 24.51
N LYS A 11 12.69 -21.94 23.25
CA LYS A 11 12.53 -20.69 22.48
C LYS A 11 11.21 -20.76 21.71
N SER A 12 10.12 -20.50 22.42
CA SER A 12 8.78 -20.52 21.83
C SER A 12 8.72 -19.55 20.64
N LYS A 13 8.14 -20.04 19.52
CA LYS A 13 7.73 -19.21 18.38
C LYS A 13 6.93 -18.00 18.91
N PRO A 14 7.04 -16.79 18.31
CA PRO A 14 6.28 -15.64 18.79
C PRO A 14 4.79 -16.00 18.88
N ILE A 15 4.23 -15.93 20.08
CA ILE A 15 2.83 -16.31 20.39
C ILE A 15 1.88 -15.13 20.14
N LYS A 16 2.42 -13.90 20.13
CA LYS A 16 1.68 -12.65 19.91
C LYS A 16 2.40 -11.80 18.89
N ALA A 17 1.63 -11.13 18.03
CA ALA A 17 2.14 -10.10 17.15
C ALA A 17 2.70 -8.92 17.97
N SER A 18 3.65 -8.18 17.40
CA SER A 18 4.22 -7.01 18.06
C SER A 18 3.13 -5.94 18.29
N PRO A 19 3.10 -5.28 19.47
CA PRO A 19 2.11 -4.24 19.74
C PRO A 19 2.15 -3.08 18.74
N SER A 20 3.34 -2.73 18.25
CA SER A 20 3.53 -1.68 17.25
C SER A 20 2.85 -2.00 15.91
N LEU A 21 2.98 -3.23 15.41
CA LEU A 21 2.29 -3.66 14.19
C LEU A 21 0.76 -3.58 14.35
N ARG A 22 0.24 -3.91 15.53
CA ARG A 22 -1.21 -3.80 15.77
C ARG A 22 -1.70 -2.36 15.66
N VAL A 23 -0.99 -1.41 16.28
CA VAL A 23 -1.33 0.03 16.21
C VAL A 23 -1.22 0.53 14.77
N LEU A 24 -0.14 0.18 14.09
CA LEU A 24 0.07 0.53 12.68
C LEU A 24 -1.05 0.00 11.77
N GLY A 25 -1.53 -1.22 12.00
CA GLY A 25 -2.61 -1.81 11.22
C GLY A 25 -3.94 -1.06 11.34
N TYR A 26 -4.27 -0.53 12.52
CA TYR A 26 -5.47 0.29 12.71
C TYR A 26 -5.30 1.71 12.18
N ALA A 27 -4.11 2.30 12.32
CA ALA A 27 -3.84 3.66 11.88
C ALA A 27 -3.87 3.79 10.34
N MET A 28 -3.35 2.78 9.62
CA MET A 28 -3.21 2.80 8.15
C MET A 28 -4.49 3.17 7.39
N PRO A 29 -5.62 2.44 7.52
CA PRO A 29 -6.81 2.74 6.74
C PRO A 29 -7.38 4.12 7.08
N ILE A 30 -7.30 4.54 8.35
CA ILE A 30 -7.83 5.83 8.81
C ILE A 30 -7.03 6.97 8.17
N VAL A 31 -5.70 6.94 8.28
CA VAL A 31 -4.82 7.97 7.70
C VAL A 31 -4.97 8.01 6.18
N SER A 32 -5.07 6.85 5.52
CA SER A 32 -5.24 6.80 4.07
C SER A 32 -6.58 7.36 3.61
N ILE A 33 -7.68 7.03 4.28
CA ILE A 33 -9.02 7.54 3.92
C ILE A 33 -9.05 9.06 4.12
N ILE A 34 -8.55 9.55 5.25
CA ILE A 34 -8.51 10.99 5.56
C ILE A 34 -7.68 11.74 4.52
N SER A 35 -6.47 11.28 4.22
CA SER A 35 -5.59 11.95 3.26
C SER A 35 -6.12 11.92 1.82
N LEU A 36 -6.67 10.80 1.36
CA LEU A 36 -7.30 10.73 0.03
C LEU A 36 -8.54 11.63 -0.06
N THR A 37 -9.38 11.62 0.97
CA THR A 37 -10.59 12.45 1.04
C THR A 37 -10.24 13.93 1.10
N ALA A 38 -9.25 14.32 1.90
CA ALA A 38 -8.79 15.71 2.01
C ALA A 38 -8.29 16.23 0.66
N THR A 39 -7.44 15.46 -0.04
CA THR A 39 -6.95 15.83 -1.37
C THR A 39 -8.09 15.88 -2.39
N PHE A 40 -9.02 14.92 -2.36
CA PHE A 40 -10.19 14.92 -3.23
C PHE A 40 -11.02 16.20 -3.06
N LEU A 41 -11.43 16.49 -1.83
CA LEU A 41 -12.28 17.63 -1.51
C LEU A 41 -11.59 18.96 -1.84
N TYR A 42 -10.30 19.07 -1.53
CA TYR A 42 -9.52 20.26 -1.87
C TYR A 42 -9.50 20.47 -3.40
N PHE A 43 -9.20 19.43 -4.16
CA PHE A 43 -9.15 19.53 -5.62
C PHE A 43 -10.51 19.88 -6.24
N VAL A 44 -11.58 19.23 -5.77
CA VAL A 44 -12.95 19.53 -6.22
C VAL A 44 -13.37 20.95 -5.85
N SER A 45 -12.94 21.47 -4.69
CA SER A 45 -13.21 22.85 -4.29
C SER A 45 -12.57 23.88 -5.23
N LEU A 46 -11.38 23.57 -5.77
CA LEU A 46 -10.69 24.42 -6.74
C LEU A 46 -11.30 24.32 -8.13
N TYR A 47 -11.74 23.12 -8.55
CA TYR A 47 -12.22 22.85 -9.91
C TYR A 47 -13.61 22.17 -9.94
N PRO A 48 -14.67 22.80 -9.42
CA PRO A 48 -15.99 22.17 -9.33
C PRO A 48 -16.59 21.84 -10.70
N LYS A 49 -16.32 22.68 -11.71
CA LYS A 49 -16.76 22.45 -13.09
C LYS A 49 -16.07 21.22 -13.72
N ALA A 50 -14.81 20.98 -13.39
CA ALA A 50 -14.06 19.85 -13.94
C ALA A 50 -14.62 18.51 -13.43
N LEU A 51 -15.14 18.46 -12.20
CA LEU A 51 -15.85 17.29 -11.69
C LEU A 51 -17.10 16.97 -12.53
N SER A 52 -17.93 17.97 -12.81
CA SER A 52 -19.14 17.76 -13.63
C SER A 52 -18.80 17.28 -15.05
N ILE A 53 -17.77 17.86 -15.67
CA ILE A 53 -17.29 17.43 -16.99
C ILE A 53 -16.76 16.00 -16.94
N ALA A 54 -16.00 15.64 -15.88
CA ALA A 54 -15.47 14.30 -15.69
C ALA A 54 -16.55 13.23 -15.57
N PHE A 55 -17.70 13.53 -14.94
CA PHE A 55 -18.83 12.60 -14.87
C PHE A 55 -19.64 12.51 -16.17
N ASN A 56 -19.66 13.57 -16.98
CA ASN A 56 -20.42 13.63 -18.23
C ASN A 56 -19.62 13.20 -19.46
N GLN A 57 -18.38 12.75 -19.30
CA GLN A 57 -17.55 12.31 -20.42
C GLN A 57 -18.11 11.04 -21.07
N SER A 58 -18.02 10.96 -22.40
CA SER A 58 -18.41 9.75 -23.12
C SER A 58 -17.45 8.60 -22.82
N PHE A 59 -17.99 7.42 -22.56
CA PHE A 59 -17.20 6.20 -22.35
C PHE A 59 -16.53 5.78 -23.66
N LYS A 60 -15.23 5.45 -23.61
CA LYS A 60 -14.56 4.76 -24.73
C LYS A 60 -15.13 3.33 -24.79
N PRO A 61 -15.73 2.89 -25.90
CA PRO A 61 -16.17 1.52 -26.04
C PRO A 61 -14.98 0.56 -25.93
N ILE A 62 -15.15 -0.51 -25.16
CA ILE A 62 -14.14 -1.55 -24.98
C ILE A 62 -14.15 -2.43 -26.23
N ASN A 63 -13.02 -2.50 -26.92
CA ASN A 63 -12.85 -3.36 -28.09
C ASN A 63 -11.97 -4.56 -27.76
N PHE A 64 -11.99 -5.60 -28.61
CA PHE A 64 -11.10 -6.76 -28.46
C PHE A 64 -9.61 -6.37 -28.45
N ASN A 65 -9.23 -5.28 -29.11
CA ASN A 65 -7.86 -4.76 -29.09
C ASN A 65 -7.43 -4.23 -27.71
N ASP A 66 -8.37 -3.90 -26.81
CA ASP A 66 -8.07 -3.49 -25.44
C ASP A 66 -7.89 -4.71 -24.50
N LEU A 67 -8.17 -5.94 -24.96
CA LEU A 67 -8.05 -7.17 -24.16
C LEU A 67 -6.63 -7.37 -23.59
N PRO A 68 -5.52 -7.18 -24.34
CA PRO A 68 -4.19 -7.30 -23.78
C PRO A 68 -3.93 -6.31 -22.64
N ILE A 69 -4.42 -5.07 -22.76
CA ILE A 69 -4.31 -4.04 -21.72
C ILE A 69 -5.08 -4.48 -20.46
N PHE A 70 -6.28 -5.02 -20.65
CA PHE A 70 -7.08 -5.54 -19.56
C PHE A 70 -6.40 -6.72 -18.83
N LEU A 71 -5.78 -7.65 -19.58
CA LEU A 71 -5.04 -8.77 -19.01
C LEU A 71 -3.78 -8.31 -18.25
N ILE A 72 -3.05 -7.32 -18.78
CA ILE A 72 -1.90 -6.71 -18.08
C ILE A 72 -2.37 -6.03 -16.79
N PHE A 73 -3.48 -5.30 -16.84
CA PHE A 73 -4.06 -4.69 -15.64
C PHE A 73 -4.44 -5.75 -14.61
N LEU A 74 -5.17 -6.80 -14.99
CA LEU A 74 -5.55 -7.86 -14.07
C LEU A 74 -4.34 -8.55 -13.44
N THR A 75 -3.35 -8.95 -14.25
CA THR A 75 -2.14 -9.64 -13.78
C THR A 75 -1.29 -8.77 -12.85
N SER A 76 -1.21 -7.46 -13.12
CA SER A 76 -0.48 -6.50 -12.26
C SER A 76 -1.14 -6.30 -10.89
N ASN A 77 -2.45 -6.52 -10.79
CA ASN A 77 -3.20 -6.43 -9.53
C ASN A 77 -3.25 -7.77 -8.76
N ILE A 78 -2.60 -8.82 -9.26
CA ILE A 78 -2.48 -10.07 -8.51
C ILE A 78 -1.37 -9.90 -7.48
N HIS A 79 -1.78 -9.73 -6.22
CA HIS A 79 -0.90 -9.66 -5.05
C HIS A 79 -0.30 -11.03 -4.66
N ALA A 80 0.25 -11.76 -5.64
CA ALA A 80 0.68 -13.15 -5.51
C ALA A 80 1.71 -13.33 -4.37
N THR A 81 2.66 -12.40 -4.25
CA THR A 81 3.68 -12.40 -3.19
C THR A 81 3.11 -12.14 -1.80
N GLN A 82 2.05 -11.34 -1.69
CA GLN A 82 1.42 -11.11 -0.39
C GLN A 82 0.60 -12.34 0.04
N ILE A 83 -0.09 -13.00 -0.90
CA ILE A 83 -0.92 -14.18 -0.63
C ILE A 83 -0.08 -15.31 0.01
N ILE A 84 1.14 -15.56 -0.48
CA ILE A 84 2.01 -16.60 0.09
C ILE A 84 2.43 -16.30 1.54
N SER A 85 2.47 -15.03 1.92
CA SER A 85 2.87 -14.57 3.27
C SER A 85 1.71 -14.37 4.24
N TRP A 86 0.46 -14.41 3.76
CA TRP A 86 -0.71 -14.26 4.63
C TRP A 86 -0.73 -15.22 5.82
N PRO A 87 -0.35 -16.51 5.69
CA PRO A 87 -0.31 -17.43 6.84
C PRO A 87 0.51 -16.90 8.04
N ASP A 88 1.60 -16.16 7.79
CA ASP A 88 2.46 -15.61 8.85
C ASP A 88 1.79 -14.50 9.67
N ILE A 89 0.90 -13.74 9.04
CA ILE A 89 0.10 -12.71 9.70
C ILE A 89 -1.11 -13.35 10.38
N MET A 90 -1.76 -14.26 9.65
CA MET A 90 -3.00 -14.92 10.02
C MET A 90 -2.87 -15.82 11.25
N ARG A 91 -1.70 -16.40 11.51
CA ARG A 91 -1.46 -17.24 12.70
C ARG A 91 -1.66 -16.51 14.05
N PHE A 92 -1.61 -15.19 14.06
CA PHE A 92 -1.87 -14.37 15.26
C PHE A 92 -3.35 -13.95 15.39
N GLY A 93 -4.19 -14.36 14.46
CA GLY A 93 -5.62 -14.09 14.47
C GLY A 93 -6.34 -14.78 15.63
N LYS A 94 -7.36 -14.12 16.18
CA LYS A 94 -8.19 -14.70 17.26
C LYS A 94 -9.01 -15.90 16.77
N SER A 95 -9.56 -15.82 15.56
CA SER A 95 -10.26 -16.93 14.92
C SER A 95 -10.37 -16.71 13.41
N PHE A 96 -10.53 -17.81 12.68
CA PHE A 96 -10.70 -17.80 11.22
C PHE A 96 -11.90 -16.94 10.77
N LYS A 97 -13.02 -16.98 11.51
CA LYS A 97 -14.19 -16.13 11.23
C LYS A 97 -13.85 -14.64 11.30
N HIS A 98 -13.10 -14.21 12.32
CA HIS A 98 -12.68 -12.80 12.43
C HIS A 98 -11.75 -12.39 11.29
N MET A 99 -10.89 -13.31 10.83
CA MET A 99 -9.99 -13.05 9.70
C MET A 99 -10.75 -12.91 8.38
N LEU A 100 -11.73 -13.79 8.12
CA LEU A 100 -12.59 -13.67 6.94
C LEU A 100 -13.36 -12.35 6.92
N VAL A 101 -13.95 -11.95 8.04
CA VAL A 101 -14.65 -10.66 8.16
C VAL A 101 -13.70 -9.50 7.92
N GLY A 102 -12.48 -9.55 8.46
CA GLY A 102 -11.46 -8.52 8.22
C GLY A 102 -11.08 -8.36 6.75
N GLN A 103 -11.11 -9.45 5.96
CA GLN A 103 -10.78 -9.41 4.53
C GLN A 103 -11.85 -8.74 3.67
N VAL A 104 -13.10 -8.64 4.13
CA VAL A 104 -14.17 -7.93 3.40
C VAL A 104 -13.84 -6.44 3.24
N GLY A 105 -13.05 -5.87 4.15
CA GLY A 105 -12.59 -4.48 4.03
C GLY A 105 -11.67 -4.25 2.82
N LEU A 106 -10.96 -5.27 2.37
CA LEU A 106 -9.94 -5.14 1.32
C LEU A 106 -10.57 -4.85 -0.07
N PRO A 107 -11.56 -5.62 -0.57
CA PRO A 107 -12.26 -5.29 -1.82
C PRO A 107 -12.92 -3.91 -1.80
N ILE A 108 -13.52 -3.52 -0.67
CA ILE A 108 -14.18 -2.22 -0.52
C ILE A 108 -13.14 -1.10 -0.64
N PHE A 109 -12.04 -1.20 0.11
CA PHE A 109 -10.97 -0.20 0.09
C PHE A 109 -10.32 -0.09 -1.29
N TYR A 110 -10.02 -1.22 -1.94
CA TYR A 110 -9.49 -1.21 -3.31
C TYR A 110 -10.44 -0.53 -4.30
N THR A 111 -11.74 -0.85 -4.23
CA THR A 111 -12.75 -0.23 -5.09
C THR A 111 -12.77 1.29 -4.92
N LEU A 112 -12.70 1.77 -3.67
CA LEU A 112 -12.66 3.21 -3.38
C LEU A 112 -11.40 3.88 -3.93
N VAL A 113 -10.23 3.26 -3.78
CA VAL A 113 -8.96 3.80 -4.30
C VAL A 113 -8.94 3.82 -5.83
N VAL A 114 -9.43 2.77 -6.48
CA VAL A 114 -9.55 2.72 -7.95
C VAL A 114 -10.55 3.76 -8.45
N ALA A 115 -11.70 3.91 -7.79
CA ALA A 115 -12.67 4.95 -8.11
C ALA A 115 -12.07 6.37 -7.95
N TYR A 116 -11.36 6.61 -6.85
CA TYR A 116 -10.62 7.86 -6.64
C TYR A 116 -9.63 8.12 -7.79
N GLY A 117 -8.81 7.14 -8.16
CA GLY A 117 -7.83 7.27 -9.23
C GLY A 117 -8.49 7.56 -10.59
N ALA A 118 -9.59 6.89 -10.91
CA ALA A 118 -10.34 7.09 -12.15
C ALA A 118 -10.95 8.50 -12.22
N ILE A 119 -11.59 8.96 -11.14
CA ILE A 119 -12.19 10.30 -11.06
C ILE A 119 -11.10 11.37 -11.14
N MET A 120 -10.03 11.26 -10.35
CA MET A 120 -8.93 12.23 -10.37
C MET A 120 -8.22 12.28 -11.72
N SER A 121 -8.04 11.14 -12.38
CA SER A 121 -7.50 11.08 -13.75
C SER A 121 -8.37 11.85 -14.76
N ALA A 122 -9.69 11.72 -14.65
CA ALA A 122 -10.63 12.42 -15.53
C ALA A 122 -10.61 13.94 -15.26
N ILE A 123 -10.63 14.35 -13.99
CA ILE A 123 -10.58 15.77 -13.62
C ILE A 123 -9.25 16.40 -14.08
N THR A 124 -8.12 15.74 -13.82
CA THR A 124 -6.79 16.27 -14.16
C THR A 124 -6.59 16.42 -15.65
N LYS A 125 -7.15 15.51 -16.45
CA LYS A 125 -7.19 15.64 -17.91
C LYS A 125 -7.91 16.91 -18.35
N VAL A 126 -9.04 17.25 -17.73
CA VAL A 126 -9.81 18.47 -18.04
C VAL A 126 -9.05 19.73 -17.61
N VAL A 127 -8.39 19.71 -16.45
CA VAL A 127 -7.73 20.89 -15.88
C VAL A 127 -6.36 21.16 -16.50
N THR A 128 -5.58 20.12 -16.79
CA THR A 128 -4.16 20.24 -17.19
C THR A 128 -3.85 19.74 -18.59
N ASN A 129 -4.83 19.20 -19.32
CA ASN A 129 -4.65 18.44 -20.56
C ASN A 129 -3.71 17.21 -20.44
N SER A 130 -3.28 16.86 -19.22
CA SER A 130 -2.46 15.70 -18.91
C SER A 130 -3.17 14.80 -17.90
N VAL A 131 -3.08 13.49 -18.06
CA VAL A 131 -3.67 12.54 -17.11
C VAL A 131 -2.68 12.33 -15.98
N THR A 132 -3.09 12.62 -14.75
CA THR A 132 -2.30 12.32 -13.54
C THR A 132 -3.19 11.66 -12.50
N TYR A 133 -2.75 10.50 -12.02
CA TYR A 133 -3.43 9.75 -10.96
C TYR A 133 -2.62 9.69 -9.66
N ASP A 134 -1.36 10.13 -9.66
CA ASP A 134 -0.51 10.13 -8.47
C ASP A 134 -0.98 11.21 -7.48
N PRO A 135 -1.53 10.82 -6.31
CA PRO A 135 -2.05 11.77 -5.34
C PRO A 135 -0.96 12.68 -4.76
N SER A 136 0.30 12.21 -4.68
CA SER A 136 1.41 13.03 -4.18
C SER A 136 1.74 14.14 -5.17
N LEU A 137 1.74 13.83 -6.46
CA LEU A 137 1.96 14.81 -7.51
C LEU A 137 0.85 15.86 -7.57
N LEU A 138 -0.40 15.43 -7.34
CA LEU A 138 -1.54 16.34 -7.27
C LEU A 138 -1.44 17.30 -6.09
N VAL A 139 -0.94 16.83 -4.94
CA VAL A 139 -0.69 17.72 -3.80
C VAL A 139 0.37 18.76 -4.14
N VAL A 140 1.53 18.34 -4.66
CA VAL A 140 2.64 19.25 -5.00
C VAL A 140 2.24 20.28 -6.06
N ARG A 141 1.42 19.90 -7.03
CA ARG A 141 1.08 20.75 -8.17
C ARG A 141 -0.04 21.75 -7.87
N PHE A 142 -0.97 21.41 -6.97
CA PHE A 142 -2.21 22.18 -6.80
C PHE A 142 -2.45 22.73 -5.39
N ILE A 143 -1.79 22.21 -4.37
CA ILE A 143 -1.92 22.74 -3.01
C ILE A 143 -0.85 23.82 -2.82
N THR A 144 -1.27 25.08 -2.85
CA THR A 144 -0.37 26.24 -2.74
C THR A 144 0.05 26.54 -1.31
N GLU A 145 -0.75 26.13 -0.32
CA GLU A 145 -0.47 26.33 1.11
C GLU A 145 0.58 25.31 1.60
N PRO A 146 1.83 25.73 1.89
CA PRO A 146 2.94 24.80 2.12
C PRO A 146 2.71 23.88 3.32
N LEU A 147 2.14 24.41 4.41
CA LEU A 147 1.88 23.63 5.62
C LEU A 147 0.88 22.50 5.35
N ILE A 148 -0.20 22.79 4.60
CA ILE A 148 -1.22 21.80 4.25
C ILE A 148 -0.64 20.74 3.32
N ALA A 149 0.13 21.16 2.31
CA ALA A 149 0.79 20.25 1.39
C ALA A 149 1.73 19.28 2.13
N ILE A 150 2.57 19.80 3.04
CA ILE A 150 3.49 18.98 3.85
C ILE A 150 2.72 17.96 4.70
N LEU A 151 1.65 18.37 5.38
CA LEU A 151 0.86 17.46 6.22
C LEU A 151 0.24 16.31 5.41
N ILE A 152 -0.30 16.60 4.23
CA ILE A 152 -0.89 15.58 3.36
C ILE A 152 0.19 14.64 2.81
N LEU A 153 1.34 15.18 2.36
CA LEU A 153 2.46 14.37 1.86
C LEU A 153 3.05 13.48 2.94
N LEU A 154 3.11 13.95 4.20
CA LEU A 154 3.51 13.13 5.33
C LEU A 154 2.50 12.00 5.60
N ALA A 155 1.20 12.27 5.47
CA ALA A 155 0.17 11.24 5.61
C ALA A 155 0.26 10.17 4.49
N TYR A 156 0.55 10.57 3.25
CA TYR A 156 0.81 9.62 2.16
C TYR A 156 2.09 8.83 2.37
N SER A 157 3.16 9.49 2.80
CA SER A 157 4.43 8.83 3.12
C SER A 157 4.26 7.81 4.23
N PHE A 158 3.52 8.14 5.28
CA PHE A 158 3.16 7.22 6.36
C PHE A 158 2.37 6.02 5.84
N THR A 159 1.35 6.27 5.00
CA THR A 159 0.53 5.20 4.42
C THR A 159 1.38 4.25 3.57
N MET A 160 2.22 4.78 2.68
CA MET A 160 3.10 3.98 1.83
C MET A 160 4.14 3.19 2.64
N LEU A 161 4.75 3.82 3.65
CA LEU A 161 5.68 3.13 4.54
C LEU A 161 4.98 1.96 5.23
N ASN A 162 3.79 2.19 5.76
CA ASN A 162 3.07 1.20 6.54
C ASN A 162 2.64 -0.01 5.69
N THR A 163 2.08 0.22 4.49
CA THR A 163 1.75 -0.88 3.56
C THR A 163 2.99 -1.70 3.16
N ASN A 164 4.14 -1.03 2.98
CA ASN A 164 5.40 -1.71 2.71
C ASN A 164 5.89 -2.55 3.90
N ILE A 165 5.74 -2.08 5.14
CA ILE A 165 6.10 -2.86 6.33
C ILE A 165 5.32 -4.18 6.36
N PHE A 166 3.99 -4.12 6.21
CA PHE A 166 3.14 -5.33 6.26
C PHE A 166 3.41 -6.30 5.11
N SER A 167 3.70 -5.79 3.92
CA SER A 167 3.80 -6.61 2.72
C SER A 167 5.21 -7.16 2.49
N ASN A 168 6.23 -6.35 2.77
CA ASN A 168 7.60 -6.62 2.32
C ASN A 168 8.61 -6.77 3.47
N VAL A 169 8.29 -6.33 4.69
CA VAL A 169 9.21 -6.45 5.84
C VAL A 169 8.78 -7.58 6.77
N VAL A 170 7.50 -7.67 7.09
CA VAL A 170 6.99 -8.65 8.06
C VAL A 170 7.29 -10.11 7.63
N PRO A 171 7.01 -10.54 6.38
CA PRO A 171 7.27 -11.92 5.96
C PRO A 171 8.75 -12.35 6.06
N PRO A 172 9.72 -11.65 5.44
CA PRO A 172 11.13 -12.08 5.51
C PRO A 172 11.71 -12.00 6.92
N VAL A 173 11.20 -11.12 7.79
CA VAL A 173 11.61 -11.10 9.19
C VAL A 173 11.14 -12.37 9.91
N TYR A 174 9.92 -12.85 9.63
CA TYR A 174 9.46 -14.12 10.18
C TYR A 174 10.24 -15.30 9.63
N ASP A 175 10.54 -15.32 8.32
CA ASP A 175 11.37 -16.36 7.70
C ASP A 175 12.75 -16.44 8.37
N LEU A 176 13.46 -15.31 8.48
CA LEU A 176 14.78 -15.26 9.12
C LEU A 176 14.75 -15.74 10.58
N ASN A 177 13.73 -15.35 11.35
CA ASN A 177 13.60 -15.78 12.73
C ASN A 177 13.26 -17.28 12.85
N ASN A 178 12.51 -17.83 11.89
CA ASN A 178 12.22 -19.25 11.82
C ASN A 178 13.46 -20.06 11.38
N THR A 179 14.31 -19.52 10.51
CA THR A 179 15.55 -20.17 10.06
C THR A 179 16.65 -20.14 11.13
N PHE A 180 16.81 -19.02 11.85
CA PHE A 180 17.86 -18.86 12.87
C PHE A 180 17.30 -18.49 14.25
N PRO A 181 16.42 -19.33 14.85
CA PRO A 181 15.67 -18.98 16.07
C PRO A 181 16.56 -18.80 17.29
N SER A 182 17.77 -19.39 17.29
CA SER A 182 18.72 -19.23 18.39
C SER A 182 19.51 -17.92 18.34
N LYS A 183 19.65 -17.30 17.15
CA LYS A 183 20.55 -16.17 16.89
C LYS A 183 19.81 -14.86 16.63
N LEU A 184 18.60 -14.93 16.05
CA LEU A 184 17.84 -13.77 15.64
C LEU A 184 16.60 -13.58 16.52
N SER A 185 16.39 -12.34 16.92
CA SER A 185 15.14 -11.88 17.52
C SER A 185 14.37 -11.06 16.49
N TRP A 186 13.06 -10.89 16.71
CA TRP A 186 12.21 -10.04 15.88
C TRP A 186 12.87 -8.70 15.51
N TYR A 187 13.35 -7.96 16.52
CA TYR A 187 14.02 -6.67 16.33
C TYR A 187 15.29 -6.76 15.48
N LYS A 188 16.16 -7.73 15.75
CA LYS A 188 17.39 -7.91 14.97
C LYS A 188 17.07 -8.29 13.52
N GLY A 189 16.11 -9.18 13.31
CA GLY A 189 15.62 -9.55 11.98
C GLY A 189 15.07 -8.34 11.21
N THR A 190 14.25 -7.50 11.84
CA THR A 190 13.71 -6.28 11.22
C THR A 190 14.80 -5.31 10.78
N ILE A 191 15.85 -5.12 11.59
CA ILE A 191 16.99 -4.27 11.23
C ILE A 191 17.72 -4.83 10.01
N ILE A 192 18.02 -6.14 10.02
CA ILE A 192 18.74 -6.80 8.92
C ILE A 192 17.95 -6.68 7.61
N VAL A 193 16.66 -7.03 7.62
CA VAL A 193 15.79 -6.96 6.42
C VAL A 193 15.70 -5.53 5.90
N THR A 194 15.49 -4.56 6.78
CA THR A 194 15.40 -3.14 6.39
C THR A 194 16.70 -2.66 5.74
N LEU A 195 17.85 -2.97 6.35
CA LEU A 195 19.16 -2.59 5.80
C LEU A 195 19.42 -3.27 4.45
N LEU A 196 19.12 -4.55 4.31
CA LEU A 196 19.25 -5.26 3.03
C LEU A 196 18.35 -4.64 1.95
N GLY A 197 17.10 -4.30 2.28
CA GLY A 197 16.19 -3.62 1.36
C GLY A 197 16.73 -2.25 0.90
N ILE A 198 17.34 -1.49 1.82
CA ILE A 198 18.02 -0.23 1.49
C ILE A 198 19.23 -0.49 0.59
N MET A 199 20.07 -1.48 0.91
CA MET A 199 21.26 -1.79 0.12
C MET A 199 20.94 -2.26 -1.30
N ILE A 200 19.82 -2.95 -1.50
CA ILE A 200 19.35 -3.35 -2.83
C ILE A 200 19.01 -2.11 -3.69
N GLY A 201 18.62 -1.00 -3.08
CA GLY A 201 18.48 0.28 -3.78
C GLY A 201 17.42 0.26 -4.89
N ALA A 202 16.32 -0.49 -4.70
CA ALA A 202 15.30 -0.72 -5.74
C ALA A 202 14.65 0.59 -6.25
N TRP A 203 14.70 1.68 -5.48
CA TRP A 203 14.25 3.00 -5.92
C TRP A 203 15.06 3.57 -7.10
N SER A 204 16.29 3.10 -7.32
CA SER A 204 17.08 3.49 -8.49
C SER A 204 16.41 3.12 -9.81
N LEU A 205 15.58 2.07 -9.82
CA LEU A 205 14.75 1.68 -10.97
C LEU A 205 13.62 2.69 -11.21
N TYR A 206 12.99 3.16 -10.13
CA TYR A 206 11.94 4.17 -10.20
C TYR A 206 12.47 5.54 -10.66
N LEU A 207 13.65 5.96 -10.19
CA LEU A 207 14.26 7.22 -10.62
C LEU A 207 14.58 7.24 -12.12
N LYS A 208 14.87 6.08 -12.72
CA LYS A 208 15.17 5.96 -14.15
C LYS A 208 13.92 5.94 -15.06
N GLY A 209 12.72 5.66 -14.52
CA GLY A 209 11.50 5.49 -15.34
C GLY A 209 10.29 6.34 -14.93
N ALA A 210 10.09 6.62 -13.64
CA ALA A 210 8.87 7.27 -13.13
C ALA A 210 8.94 8.81 -13.12
N TYR A 211 10.14 9.39 -13.01
CA TYR A 211 10.34 10.85 -12.93
C TYR A 211 10.87 11.47 -14.25
N VAL A 212 11.02 10.67 -15.31
CA VAL A 212 11.45 11.18 -16.63
C VAL A 212 10.43 12.19 -17.20
N TYR A 213 9.17 12.10 -16.79
CA TYR A 213 8.10 13.06 -17.11
C TYR A 213 8.34 14.50 -16.59
N PHE A 214 9.33 14.71 -15.71
CA PHE A 214 9.71 16.05 -15.22
C PHE A 214 10.87 16.67 -16.00
N SER A 215 11.43 15.96 -17.00
CA SER A 215 12.61 16.40 -17.77
C SER A 215 12.32 16.81 -19.22
N THR A 216 11.05 16.88 -19.61
CA THR A 216 10.56 17.40 -20.91
C THR A 216 9.37 18.29 -20.67
#